data_AF-A0A965B6S4-F1
#
_entry.id   AF-A0A965B6S4-F1
#
_cell.length_a   1.000
_cell.length_b   1.000
_cell.length_c   1.000
_cell.angle_alpha   90.00
_cell.angle_beta   90.00
_cell.angle_gamma   90.00
#
_symmetry.space_group_name_H-M   'P 1'
#
loop_
_entity.id
_entity.type
_entity.pdbx_description
1 polymer ?
#
loop_
_entity_poly.entity_id
_entity_poly.type
_entity_poly.pdbx_seq_one_letter_code
_entity_poly.pdbx_strand_id
1 'polypeptide(L)'
;MTFRDYNLTGPANAQAIASGLVTEDWYRTPIDRKVMKDLMKRSDHPATRDTIVLFALMAAFASAAVMIMPSWWSVPFWMAYGVLYGSAMDARWHECGHGTAFKTRWKNTVVYH
;
A
#
# COMPACT_ATOMS: atom_id res chain seq x y z
N MET A 1 0.11 -9.79 -39.82
CA MET A 1 -0.32 -8.82 -38.80
C MET A 1 0.91 -8.37 -38.03
N THR A 2 1.17 -7.07 -37.95
CA THR A 2 2.19 -6.51 -37.06
C THR A 2 1.58 -6.33 -35.67
N PHE A 3 2.24 -6.85 -34.63
CA PHE A 3 1.78 -6.69 -33.25
C PHE A 3 1.92 -5.23 -32.81
N ARG A 4 0.96 -4.72 -32.04
CA ARG A 4 1.04 -3.37 -31.48
C ARG A 4 2.14 -3.32 -30.43
N ASP A 5 3.04 -2.36 -30.58
CA ASP A 5 4.08 -2.09 -29.59
C ASP A 5 3.46 -1.38 -28.37
N TYR A 6 3.46 -2.07 -27.23
CA TYR A 6 2.95 -1.58 -25.95
C TYR A 6 4.06 -1.08 -25.02
N ASN A 7 5.28 -0.90 -25.54
CA ASN A 7 6.37 -0.33 -24.75
C ASN A 7 6.03 1.11 -24.31
N LEU A 8 6.02 1.35 -23.00
CA LEU A 8 5.70 2.64 -22.39
C LEU A 8 6.65 3.78 -22.82
N THR A 9 7.88 3.43 -23.23
CA THR A 9 8.87 4.40 -23.73
C THR A 9 9.06 4.32 -25.25
N GLY A 10 8.18 3.62 -25.96
CA GLY A 10 8.24 3.44 -27.41
C GLY A 10 7.70 4.64 -28.20
N PRO A 11 7.56 4.51 -29.54
CA PRO A 11 7.09 5.58 -30.42
C PRO A 11 5.71 6.15 -30.07
N ALA A 12 4.87 5.33 -29.41
CA ALA A 12 3.56 5.73 -28.92
C ALA A 12 3.62 6.83 -27.83
N ASN A 13 4.72 6.93 -27.08
CA ASN A 13 4.90 7.98 -26.08
C ASN A 13 4.99 9.36 -26.74
N ALA A 14 5.77 9.49 -27.82
CA ALA A 14 5.86 10.73 -28.58
C ALA A 14 4.50 11.15 -29.17
N GLN A 15 3.71 10.18 -29.64
CA GLN A 15 2.34 10.42 -30.11
C GLN A 15 1.42 10.89 -28.98
N ALA A 16 1.51 10.29 -27.79
CA ALA A 16 0.71 10.69 -26.63
C ALA A 16 1.05 12.12 -26.16
N ILE A 17 2.32 12.51 -26.19
CA ILE A 17 2.75 13.89 -25.91
C ILE A 17 2.16 14.84 -26.95
N ALA A 18 2.29 14.52 -28.24
CA ALA A 18 1.78 15.35 -29.33
C ALA A 18 0.24 15.49 -29.30
N SER A 19 -0.47 14.46 -28.83
CA SER A 19 -1.93 14.51 -28.66
C SER A 19 -2.37 15.11 -27.33
N GLY A 20 -1.45 15.62 -26.50
CA GLY A 20 -1.77 16.25 -25.21
C GLY A 20 -2.28 15.28 -24.14
N LEU A 21 -2.11 13.97 -24.35
CA LEU A 21 -2.50 12.94 -23.38
C LEU A 21 -1.49 12.80 -22.25
N VAL A 22 -0.32 13.42 -22.38
CA VAL A 22 0.73 13.42 -21.37
C VAL A 22 0.70 14.76 -20.66
N THR A 23 0.44 14.72 -19.34
CA THR A 23 0.32 15.90 -18.47
C THR A 23 -0.95 16.72 -18.73
N GLU A 24 -2.12 16.12 -18.52
CA GLU A 24 -3.36 16.89 -18.43
C GLU A 24 -3.28 17.89 -17.27
N ASP A 25 -3.79 19.11 -17.49
CA ASP A 25 -3.91 20.13 -16.44
C ASP A 25 -5.16 19.82 -15.59
N TRP A 26 -5.07 18.73 -14.85
CA TRP A 26 -6.10 18.30 -13.90
C TRP A 26 -6.39 19.43 -12.91
N TYR A 27 -7.65 19.55 -12.52
CA TYR A 27 -8.04 20.49 -11.47
C TYR A 27 -7.15 20.30 -10.24
N ARG A 28 -6.49 21.38 -9.82
CA ARG A 28 -5.71 21.44 -8.59
C ARG A 28 -6.47 22.31 -7.61
N THR A 29 -6.88 21.72 -6.48
CA THR A 29 -7.51 22.48 -5.40
C THR A 29 -6.61 23.65 -4.99
N PRO A 30 -7.13 24.88 -4.94
CA PRO A 30 -6.35 26.05 -4.55
C PRO A 30 -6.05 25.97 -3.05
N ILE A 31 -4.91 25.35 -2.71
CA ILE A 31 -4.40 25.25 -1.34
C ILE A 31 -3.10 26.04 -1.24
N ASP A 32 -2.92 26.76 -0.15
CA ASP A 32 -1.68 27.48 0.09
C ASP A 32 -0.48 26.50 0.18
N ARG A 33 0.66 26.90 -0.38
CA ARG A 33 1.85 26.03 -0.46
C ARG A 33 2.36 25.62 0.93
N LYS A 34 2.23 26.48 1.94
CA LYS A 34 2.62 26.16 3.31
C LYS A 34 1.71 25.07 3.88
N VAL A 35 0.39 25.22 3.69
CA VAL A 35 -0.60 24.22 4.11
C VAL A 35 -0.34 22.87 3.43
N MET A 36 -0.08 22.86 2.13
CA MET A 36 0.23 21.63 1.39
C MET A 36 1.46 20.92 1.99
N LYS A 37 2.54 21.67 2.27
CA LYS A 37 3.76 21.10 2.85
C LYS A 37 3.53 20.52 4.24
N ASP A 38 2.72 21.18 5.05
CA ASP A 38 2.38 20.71 6.39
C ASP A 38 1.56 19.41 6.34
N LEU A 39 0.60 19.30 5.40
CA LEU A 39 -0.20 18.08 5.18
C LEU A 39 0.63 16.90 4.64
N MET A 40 1.64 17.16 3.80
CA MET A 40 2.51 16.12 3.22
C MET A 40 3.61 15.64 4.19
N LYS A 41 3.67 16.20 5.41
CA LYS A 41 4.73 15.87 6.37
C LYS A 41 4.57 14.45 6.91
N ARG A 42 5.43 13.55 6.41
CA ARG A 42 5.51 12.16 6.89
C ARG A 42 5.91 12.08 8.36
N SER A 43 5.35 11.09 9.06
CA SER A 43 5.68 10.74 10.44
C SER A 43 5.73 9.21 10.60
N ASP A 44 6.58 8.72 11.49
CA ASP A 44 6.69 7.27 11.71
C ASP A 44 5.56 6.70 12.58
N HIS A 45 5.04 7.53 13.49
CA HIS A 45 4.17 7.08 14.57
C HIS A 45 2.90 6.34 14.07
N PRO A 46 2.12 6.87 13.09
CA PRO A 46 0.91 6.20 12.63
C PRO A 46 1.21 4.83 12.02
N ALA A 47 2.16 4.77 11.07
CA ALA A 47 2.53 3.53 10.41
C ALA A 47 3.12 2.50 11.38
N THR A 48 3.91 2.93 12.38
CA THR A 48 4.44 2.03 13.41
C THR A 48 3.30 1.44 14.26
N ARG A 49 2.38 2.28 14.76
CA ARG A 49 1.22 1.82 15.55
C ARG A 49 0.42 0.78 14.77
N ASP A 50 0.06 1.11 13.53
CA ASP A 50 -0.81 0.26 12.72
C ASP A 50 -0.12 -1.05 12.32
N THR A 51 1.20 -1.03 12.14
CA THR A 51 2.00 -2.24 11.90
C THR A 51 2.01 -3.16 13.12
N ILE A 52 2.24 -2.60 14.32
CA ILE A 52 2.22 -3.37 15.58
C ILE A 52 0.84 -3.99 15.81
N VAL A 53 -0.24 -3.20 15.66
CA VAL A 53 -1.61 -3.69 15.86
C VAL A 53 -1.93 -4.84 14.91
N LEU A 54 -1.53 -4.73 13.64
CA LEU A 54 -1.77 -5.79 12.67
C LEU A 54 -1.06 -7.09 13.04
N PHE A 55 0.25 -7.04 13.28
CA PHE A 55 1.01 -8.26 13.58
C PHE A 55 0.58 -8.87 14.92
N ALA A 56 0.20 -8.05 15.92
CA ALA A 56 -0.36 -8.52 17.17
C ALA A 56 -1.69 -9.27 16.96
N LEU A 57 -2.61 -8.70 16.16
CA LEU A 57 -3.89 -9.35 15.85
C LEU A 57 -3.71 -10.63 15.04
N MET A 58 -2.81 -10.62 14.06
CA MET A 58 -2.49 -11.80 13.27
C MET A 58 -1.94 -12.93 14.14
N ALA A 59 -0.97 -12.62 15.00
CA ALA A 59 -0.43 -13.59 15.95
C ALA A 59 -1.52 -14.12 16.88
N ALA A 60 -2.35 -13.25 17.45
CA ALA A 60 -3.44 -13.65 18.35
C ALA A 60 -4.46 -14.57 17.66
N PHE A 61 -4.92 -14.23 16.45
CA PHE A 61 -5.88 -15.05 15.73
C PHE A 61 -5.28 -16.38 15.25
N ALA A 62 -4.04 -16.38 14.76
CA ALA A 62 -3.36 -17.62 14.39
C ALA A 62 -3.19 -18.54 15.60
N SER A 63 -2.73 -18.01 16.74
CA SER A 63 -2.59 -18.79 17.99
C SER A 63 -3.92 -19.35 18.46
N ALA A 64 -4.99 -18.53 18.49
CA ALA A 64 -6.32 -18.99 18.87
C ALA A 64 -6.84 -20.09 17.93
N ALA A 65 -6.66 -19.92 16.62
CA ALA A 65 -7.09 -20.90 15.63
C ALA A 65 -6.37 -22.25 15.82
N VAL A 66 -5.05 -22.23 16.04
CA VAL A 66 -4.24 -23.43 16.29
C VAL A 66 -4.64 -24.11 17.60
N MET A 67 -4.87 -23.37 18.68
CA MET A 67 -5.26 -23.93 19.97
C MET A 67 -6.63 -24.61 19.96
N ILE A 68 -7.55 -24.13 19.11
CA ILE A 68 -8.93 -24.64 19.03
C ILE A 68 -9.07 -25.76 17.98
N MET A 69 -8.14 -25.86 17.03
CA MET A 69 -8.11 -26.91 16.01
C MET A 69 -8.06 -28.31 16.66
N PRO A 70 -8.79 -29.33 16.16
CA PRO A 70 -9.56 -29.39 14.91
C PRO A 70 -11.04 -28.95 15.01
N SER A 71 -11.46 -28.29 16.09
CA SER A 71 -12.85 -27.86 16.25
C SER A 71 -13.27 -26.85 15.16
N TRP A 72 -14.52 -26.95 14.71
CA TRP A 72 -15.14 -25.97 13.79
C TRP A 72 -15.13 -24.54 14.34
N TRP A 73 -15.01 -24.37 15.66
CA TRP A 73 -14.84 -23.06 16.30
C TRP A 73 -13.52 -22.36 15.94
N SER A 74 -12.53 -23.07 15.38
CA SER A 74 -11.28 -22.47 14.88
C SER A 74 -11.46 -21.70 13.56
N VAL A 75 -12.49 -22.02 12.78
CA VAL A 75 -12.77 -21.41 11.46
C VAL A 75 -12.89 -19.89 11.49
N PRO A 76 -13.67 -19.26 12.39
CA PRO A 76 -13.73 -17.79 12.45
C PRO A 76 -12.37 -17.12 12.71
N PHE A 77 -11.49 -17.76 13.47
CA PHE A 77 -10.14 -17.24 13.73
C PHE A 77 -9.23 -17.36 12.50
N TRP A 78 -9.31 -18.48 11.77
CA TRP A 78 -8.63 -18.62 10.48
C TRP A 78 -9.15 -17.63 9.43
N MET A 79 -10.46 -17.37 9.39
CA MET A 79 -11.03 -16.35 8.50
C MET A 79 -10.54 -14.94 8.87
N ALA A 80 -10.56 -14.57 10.14
CA ALA A 80 -10.06 -13.28 10.59
C ALA A 80 -8.58 -13.09 10.26
N TYR A 81 -7.75 -14.11 10.52
CA TYR A 81 -6.34 -14.13 10.10
C TYR A 81 -6.21 -13.96 8.58
N GLY A 82 -6.99 -14.71 7.79
CA GLY A 82 -6.96 -14.67 6.34
C GLY A 82 -7.33 -13.30 5.75
N VAL A 83 -8.34 -12.63 6.33
CA VAL A 83 -8.69 -11.25 5.93
C VAL A 83 -7.55 -10.29 6.23
N LEU A 84 -6.98 -10.33 7.44
CA LEU A 84 -5.85 -9.49 7.80
C LEU A 84 -4.63 -9.73 6.90
N TYR A 85 -4.33 -10.99 6.62
CA TYR A 85 -3.23 -11.37 5.74
C TYR A 85 -3.48 -10.92 4.29
N GLY A 86 -4.68 -11.16 3.75
CA GLY A 86 -4.99 -10.90 2.35
C GLY A 86 -5.20 -9.41 2.02
N SER A 87 -5.90 -8.67 2.88
CA SER A 87 -6.26 -7.27 2.59
C SER A 87 -5.36 -6.26 3.29
N ALA A 88 -5.01 -6.48 4.56
CA ALA A 88 -4.28 -5.46 5.33
C ALA A 88 -2.77 -5.47 5.04
N MET A 89 -2.20 -6.59 4.58
CA MET A 89 -0.80 -6.64 4.14
C MET A 89 -0.59 -5.90 2.81
N ASP A 90 -1.52 -6.00 1.86
CA ASP A 90 -1.40 -5.34 0.55
C ASP A 90 -1.20 -3.83 0.68
N ALA A 91 -2.02 -3.16 1.49
CA ALA A 91 -1.89 -1.73 1.75
C ALA A 91 -0.51 -1.34 2.30
N ARG A 92 0.09 -2.18 3.15
CA ARG A 92 1.42 -1.91 3.73
C ARG A 92 2.52 -2.16 2.73
N TRP A 93 2.45 -3.27 2.00
CA TRP A 93 3.37 -3.57 0.92
C TRP A 93 3.35 -2.46 -0.14
N HIS A 94 2.16 -2.01 -0.56
CA HIS A 94 1.96 -0.94 -1.54
C HIS A 94 2.59 0.38 -1.08
N GLU A 95 2.22 0.87 0.11
CA GLU A 95 2.70 2.17 0.61
C GLU A 95 4.18 2.13 1.03
N CYS A 96 4.67 1.01 1.58
CA CYS A 96 6.09 0.86 1.89
C CYS A 96 6.93 0.70 0.62
N GLY A 97 6.37 0.11 -0.45
CA GLY A 97 6.99 0.04 -1.77
C GLY A 97 7.19 1.42 -2.40
N HIS A 98 6.25 2.34 -2.20
CA HIS A 98 6.40 3.76 -2.58
C HIS A 98 7.29 4.56 -1.62
N GLY A 99 7.59 4.02 -0.43
CA GLY A 99 8.37 4.70 0.60
C GLY A 99 7.64 5.88 1.27
N THR A 100 6.31 5.89 1.20
CA THR A 100 5.44 6.97 1.71
C THR A 100 4.98 6.73 3.14
N ALA A 101 4.89 5.47 3.57
CA ALA A 101 4.34 5.09 4.88
C ALA A 101 5.14 5.66 6.07
N PHE A 102 6.47 5.51 6.06
CA PHE A 102 7.33 6.00 7.14
C PHE A 102 8.15 7.21 6.71
N LYS A 103 8.42 8.12 7.67
CA LYS A 103 9.42 9.20 7.50
C LYS A 103 10.83 8.60 7.44
N THR A 104 11.11 7.61 8.28
CA THR A 104 12.40 6.93 8.34
C THR A 104 12.50 5.86 7.25
N ARG A 105 13.37 6.08 6.26
CA ARG A 105 13.40 5.32 5.01
C ARG A 105 13.54 3.80 5.20
N TRP A 106 14.45 3.35 6.06
CA TRP A 106 14.72 1.92 6.26
C TRP A 106 13.53 1.14 6.82
N LYS A 107 12.63 1.80 7.56
CA LYS A 107 11.42 1.14 8.10
C LYS A 107 10.49 0.67 6.98
N ASN A 108 10.38 1.46 5.90
CA ASN A 108 9.61 1.04 4.72
C ASN A 108 10.22 -0.23 4.12
N THR A 109 11.55 -0.29 3.98
CA THR A 109 12.25 -1.46 3.43
C THR A 109 12.03 -2.71 4.29
N VAL A 110 12.08 -2.58 5.62
CA VAL A 110 11.85 -3.71 6.53
C VAL A 110 10.42 -4.22 6.50
N VAL A 111 9.42 -3.34 6.35
CA VAL A 111 8.01 -3.76 6.29
C VAL A 111 7.63 -4.28 4.89
N TYR A 112 8.32 -3.83 3.85
CA TYR A 112 8.08 -4.24 2.47
C TYR A 112 8.60 -5.65 2.15
N HIS A 113 9.71 -6.07 2.76
CA HIS A 113 10.38 -7.35 2.54
C HIS A 113 10.03 -8.38 3.61
#